data_AF-A0A3Q9XUH7-F1
#
_entry.id   AF-A0A3Q9XUH7-F1
#
_cell.length_a   1.000
_cell.length_b   1.000
_cell.length_c   1.000
_cell.angle_alpha   90.00
_cell.angle_beta   90.00
_cell.angle_gamma   90.00
#
_symmetry.space_group_name_H-M   'P 1'
#
loop_
_entity.id
_entity.type
_entity.pdbx_description
1 polymer ?
#
loop_
_entity_poly.entity_id
_entity_poly.type
_entity_poly.pdbx_seq_one_letter_code
_entity_poly.pdbx_strand_id
1 'polypeptide(L)' 'MATHPYPSSNNRIHRCKDNDYLLAYKAWRFFFKIILPSIHVIKISTGYDRETIKGEKKSVWNDVDIHREFLKKFNLSGL' A
#
# COMPACT_ATOMS: atom_id res chain seq x y z
N MET A 1 -6.54 -10.30 23.24
CA MET A 1 -5.30 -10.05 22.48
C MET A 1 -5.26 -8.57 22.17
N ALA A 2 -4.19 -7.88 22.55
CA ALA A 2 -4.15 -6.43 22.53
C ALA A 2 -4.23 -5.89 21.09
N THR A 3 -5.29 -5.11 20.82
CA THR A 3 -5.60 -4.39 19.58
C THR A 3 -4.80 -3.10 19.49
N HIS A 4 -3.49 -3.13 19.75
CA HIS A 4 -2.66 -1.94 19.59
C HIS A 4 -2.28 -1.77 18.12
N PRO A 5 -2.70 -0.69 17.44
CA PRO A 5 -2.28 -0.41 16.08
C PRO A 5 -0.80 0.04 16.01
N TYR A 6 -0.15 0.23 17.17
CA TYR A 6 1.22 0.74 17.31
C TYR A 6 1.91 0.30 18.61
N PRO A 7 3.19 -0.11 18.59
CA PRO A 7 3.85 -0.92 17.56
C PRO A 7 3.87 -2.43 17.89
N SER A 8 3.59 -3.26 16.89
CA SER A 8 3.64 -4.73 16.91
C SER A 8 4.40 -5.27 15.68
N SER A 9 4.90 -6.50 15.73
CA SER A 9 5.67 -7.13 14.64
C SER A 9 4.89 -7.29 13.33
N ASN A 10 3.55 -7.26 13.39
CA ASN A 10 2.65 -7.30 12.23
C ASN A 10 2.15 -5.90 11.81
N ASN A 11 2.82 -4.84 12.25
CA ASN A 11 2.42 -3.46 11.97
C ASN A 11 2.27 -3.24 10.47
N ARG A 12 1.03 -2.96 10.09
CA ARG A 12 0.69 -2.46 8.77
C ARG A 12 0.89 -0.96 8.66
N ILE A 13 0.95 -0.23 9.78
CA ILE A 13 1.12 1.22 9.78
C ILE A 13 2.55 1.56 10.16
N HIS A 14 3.22 2.32 9.31
CA HIS A 14 4.57 2.84 9.51
C HIS A 14 4.52 4.36 9.53
N ARG A 15 5.25 4.98 10.47
CA ARG A 15 5.44 6.43 10.49
C ARG A 15 6.62 6.72 9.59
N CYS A 16 6.40 7.58 8.59
CA CYS A 16 7.45 7.94 7.65
C CYS A 16 8.30 9.07 8.25
N LYS A 17 7.78 10.29 8.23
CA LYS A 17 8.39 11.50 8.79
C LYS A 17 7.27 12.47 9.19
N ASP A 18 7.49 13.30 10.21
CA ASP A 18 6.51 14.28 10.69
C ASP A 18 5.14 13.62 11.03
N ASN A 19 4.06 14.11 10.41
CA ASN A 19 2.68 13.58 10.51
C ASN A 19 2.28 12.71 9.31
N ASP A 20 3.26 12.21 8.55
CA ASP A 20 3.03 11.29 7.44
C ASP A 20 3.12 9.82 7.89
N TYR A 21 2.13 9.06 7.46
CA TYR A 21 1.98 7.65 7.77
C TYR A 21 1.77 6.85 6.49
N LEU A 22 2.20 5.59 6.53
CA LEU A 22 2.00 4.60 5.49
C LEU A 22 1.24 3.42 6.08
N LEU A 23 0.09 3.06 5.50
CA LEU A 23 -0.61 1.81 5.76
C LEU A 23 -0.35 0.82 4.61
N ALA A 24 0.27 -0.30 4.91
CA ALA A 24 0.41 -1.46 4.05
C ALA A 24 -0.80 -2.39 4.21
N TYR A 25 -1.63 -2.49 3.16
CA TYR A 25 -2.79 -3.37 3.16
C TYR A 25 -2.77 -4.22 1.90
N LYS A 26 -2.41 -5.51 2.05
CA LYS A 26 -2.13 -6.42 0.92
C LYS A 26 -1.12 -5.77 -0.06
N ALA A 27 -1.43 -5.78 -1.35
CA ALA A 27 -0.69 -5.13 -2.41
C ALA A 27 -0.78 -3.59 -2.44
N TRP A 28 -1.49 -2.95 -1.50
CA TRP A 28 -1.69 -1.50 -1.52
C TRP A 28 -0.90 -0.78 -0.43
N ARG A 29 -0.50 0.44 -0.75
CA ARG A 29 0.25 1.37 0.10
C ARG A 29 -0.52 2.68 0.16
N PHE A 30 -1.14 2.94 1.31
CA PHE A 30 -1.91 4.14 1.59
C PHE A 30 -1.04 5.12 2.37
N PHE A 31 -0.65 6.22 1.74
CA PHE A 31 0.03 7.33 2.38
C PHE A 31 -1.03 8.31 2.91
N PHE A 32 -0.99 8.61 4.20
CA PHE A 32 -2.02 9.42 4.85
C PHE A 32 -1.45 10.36 5.92
N LYS A 33 -2.23 11.41 6.23
CA LYS A 33 -2.02 12.34 7.34
C LYS A 33 -3.17 12.26 8.33
N ILE A 34 -2.87 12.47 9.61
CA ILE A 34 -3.89 12.64 10.65
C ILE A 34 -4.24 14.13 10.73
N ILE A 35 -5.49 14.47 10.45
CA ILE A 35 -6.05 15.83 10.53
C ILE A 35 -7.33 15.72 11.36
N LEU A 36 -7.20 15.83 12.67
CA LEU A 36 -8.28 15.52 13.61
C LEU A 36 -9.59 16.26 13.28
N PRO A 37 -10.75 15.59 13.37
CA PRO A 37 -10.96 14.19 13.80
C PRO A 37 -10.76 13.14 12.68
N SER A 38 -10.24 13.56 11.53
CA SER A 38 -10.20 12.79 10.28
C SER A 38 -8.80 12.28 9.93
N ILE A 39 -8.77 11.33 8.99
CA ILE A 39 -7.56 10.88 8.31
C ILE A 39 -7.71 11.19 6.83
N HIS A 40 -6.70 11.83 6.25
CA HIS A 40 -6.69 12.20 4.85
C HIS A 40 -5.71 11.30 4.11
N VAL A 41 -6.21 10.49 3.18
CA VAL A 41 -5.37 9.69 2.27
C VAL A 41 -4.86 10.62 1.18
N ILE A 42 -3.53 10.72 1.08
CA ILE A 42 -2.83 11.61 0.14
C ILE A 42 -2.52 10.86 -1.15
N LYS A 43 -2.09 9.61 -1.02
CA LYS A 43 -1.67 8.79 -2.15
C LYS A 43 -1.98 7.33 -1.87
N ILE A 44 -2.51 6.66 -2.87
CA ILE A 44 -2.58 5.20 -2.91
C ILE A 44 -1.60 4.75 -4.00
N SER A 45 -0.82 3.71 -3.71
CA SER A 45 0.12 3.15 -4.67
C SER A 45 0.25 1.64 -4.51
N THR A 46 0.85 1.02 -5.51
CA THR A 46 1.20 -0.40 -5.46
C THR A 46 2.32 -0.65 -4.47
N GLY A 47 2.22 -1.77 -3.74
CA GLY A 47 3.29 -2.36 -2.96
C GLY A 47 4.13 -3.34 -3.75
N TYR A 48 3.78 -3.62 -5.02
CA TYR A 48 4.58 -4.42 -5.92
C TYR A 48 5.70 -3.60 -6.56
N ASP A 49 6.87 -4.21 -6.69
CA ASP A 49 7.92 -3.66 -7.53
C ASP A 49 7.54 -3.75 -9.01
N ARG A 50 8.26 -2.98 -9.83
CA ARG A 50 8.00 -2.87 -11.26
C ARG A 50 8.16 -4.21 -11.98
N GLU A 51 9.15 -5.00 -11.59
CA GLU A 51 9.45 -6.32 -12.15
C GLU A 51 8.28 -7.28 -11.92
N THR A 52 7.69 -7.26 -10.73
CA THR A 52 6.51 -8.07 -10.38
C THR A 52 5.29 -7.63 -11.19
N ILE A 53 5.05 -6.32 -11.34
CA ILE A 53 3.94 -5.81 -12.16
C ILE A 53 4.11 -6.21 -13.63
N LYS A 54 5.32 -6.16 -14.18
CA LYS A 54 5.61 -6.58 -15.55
C LYS A 54 5.59 -8.10 -15.77
N GLY A 55 5.62 -8.89 -14.71
CA GLY A 55 5.69 -10.35 -14.78
C GLY A 55 7.10 -10.89 -14.99
N GLU A 56 8.11 -10.04 -14.85
CA GLU A 56 9.53 -10.39 -14.89
C GLU A 56 9.96 -11.10 -13.59
N LYS A 57 9.22 -10.86 -12.50
CA LYS A 57 9.42 -11.50 -11.19
C LYS A 57 8.14 -12.20 -10.72
N LYS A 58 8.29 -13.45 -10.24
CA LYS A 58 7.17 -14.18 -9.62
C LYS A 58 6.86 -13.60 -8.25
N SER A 59 5.60 -13.25 -8.04
CA SER A 59 5.08 -12.98 -6.70
C SER A 59 4.66 -14.28 -6.02
N VAL A 60 4.85 -14.34 -4.71
CA VAL A 60 4.26 -15.37 -3.84
C VAL A 60 2.77 -15.14 -3.58
N TRP A 61 2.25 -13.98 -3.97
CA TRP A 61 0.87 -13.56 -3.75
C TRP A 61 0.05 -13.69 -5.03
N ASN A 62 -1.17 -14.22 -4.90
CA ASN A 62 -2.07 -14.49 -6.02
C ASN A 62 -2.87 -13.28 -6.49
N ASP A 63 -2.70 -12.10 -5.88
CA ASP A 63 -3.48 -10.89 -6.20
C ASP A 63 -2.77 -9.96 -7.21
N VAL A 64 -1.61 -10.35 -7.76
CA VAL A 64 -0.88 -9.56 -8.77
C VAL A 64 -1.72 -9.34 -10.03
N ASP A 65 -2.44 -10.36 -10.51
CA ASP A 65 -3.20 -10.25 -11.75
C ASP A 65 -4.39 -9.30 -11.61
N ILE A 66 -5.09 -9.37 -10.47
CA ILE A 66 -6.12 -8.39 -10.11
C ILE A 66 -5.52 -6.98 -10.09
N HIS A 67 -4.30 -6.84 -9.56
CA HIS A 67 -3.61 -5.57 -9.50
C HIS A 67 -3.23 -5.02 -10.88
N ARG A 68 -2.73 -5.87 -11.78
CA ARG A 68 -2.43 -5.51 -13.18
C ARG A 68 -3.67 -5.04 -13.92
N GLU A 69 -4.78 -5.76 -13.78
CA GLU A 69 -6.06 -5.38 -14.38
C GLU A 69 -6.58 -4.05 -13.82
N PHE A 70 -6.41 -3.80 -12.51
CA PHE A 70 -6.70 -2.51 -11.92
C PHE A 70 -5.86 -1.39 -12.55
N LEU A 71 -4.54 -1.56 -12.62
CA LEU A 71 -3.65 -0.56 -13.21
C LEU A 71 -4.02 -0.27 -14.67
N LYS A 72 -4.37 -1.31 -15.44
CA LYS A 72 -4.84 -1.18 -16.83
C LYS A 72 -6.17 -0.44 -16.92
N LYS A 73 -7.15 -0.78 -16.07
CA LYS A 73 -8.49 -0.16 -16.06
C LYS A 73 -8.44 1.35 -15.82
N PHE A 74 -7.51 1.81 -14.99
CA PHE A 74 -7.36 3.22 -14.61
C PHE A 74 -6.19 3.93 -15.32
N ASN A 75 -5.59 3.30 -16.35
CA ASN A 75 -4.46 3.83 -17.11
C ASN A 75 -3.26 4.28 -16.24
N LEU A 76 -2.94 3.47 -15.22
CA LEU A 76 -1.83 3.67 -14.28
C LEU A 76 -0.58 2.84 -14.67
N SER A 77 -0.55 2.33 -15.91
CA SER A 77 0.50 1.46 -16.46
C SER A 77 1.84 2.15 -16.72
N GLY A 78 1.91 3.49 -16.57
CA GLY A 78 3.15 4.27 -16.69
C GLY A 78 4.12 4.18 -15.50
N LEU A 79 3.88 3.26 -14.56
CA LEU A 79 4.80 2.93 -13.46
C LEU A 79 6.06 2.16 -13.94
#